data_AF-A0A536DAR4-F1
#
_entry.id   AF-A0A536DAR4-F1
#
_cell.length_a   1.000
_cell.length_b   1.000
_cell.length_c   1.000
_cell.angle_alpha   90.00
_cell.angle_beta   90.00
_cell.angle_gamma   90.00
#
_symmetry.space_group_name_H-M   'P 1'
#
loop_
_entity.id
_entity.type
_entity.pdbx_description
1 polymer ?
#
loop_
_entity_poly.entity_id
_entity_poly.type
_entity_poly.pdbx_seq_one_letter_code
_entity_poly.pdbx_strand_id
1 'polypeptide(L)'
;MRDLGLLILRMTMGGLLVGHGAQKLFGLFEGHGPEGTGFFFEKLGLRPGKQWAITAGLGETGGGLLTLLGFLQPVGPITTLAPMIVAWGRAHWGKPIWVTSGGGELPLTNMAIALALTLTGPGKYSLDRMLGIRAHPALAMLVSAGVAAGSLIALSQPRPEPQQAPQPQPRTEPVAAS
;
A
#
# COMPACT_ATOMS: atom_id res chain seq x y z
N MET A 1 -1.76 27.87 -11.64
CA MET A 1 -0.69 27.07 -10.98
C MET A 1 -1.24 25.93 -10.14
N ARG A 2 -2.24 26.14 -9.26
CA ARG A 2 -2.86 25.07 -8.44
C ARG A 2 -3.19 23.79 -9.21
N ASP A 3 -3.94 23.89 -10.32
CA ASP A 3 -4.34 22.69 -11.07
C ASP A 3 -3.19 21.92 -11.73
N LEU A 4 -2.12 22.62 -12.12
CA LEU A 4 -0.90 21.96 -12.60
C LEU A 4 -0.24 21.19 -11.47
N GLY A 5 -0.18 21.77 -10.26
CA GLY A 5 0.32 21.06 -9.07
C GLY A 5 -0.48 19.79 -8.76
N LEU A 6 -1.81 19.86 -8.82
CA LEU A 6 -2.67 18.69 -8.64
C LEU A 6 -2.45 17.62 -9.73
N LEU A 7 -2.27 18.04 -10.98
CA LEU A 7 -1.93 17.12 -12.08
C LEU A 7 -0.60 16.41 -11.83
N ILE A 8 0.44 17.15 -11.43
CA ILE A 8 1.76 16.57 -11.14
C ILE A 8 1.65 15.56 -9.99
N LEU A 9 0.97 15.90 -8.90
CA LEU A 9 0.75 14.97 -7.79
C LEU A 9 0.01 13.70 -8.24
N ARG A 10 -1.04 13.83 -9.05
CA ARG A 10 -1.80 12.69 -9.58
C ARG A 10 -0.95 11.81 -10.50
N MET A 11 -0.20 12.40 -11.42
CA MET A 11 0.65 11.67 -12.36
C MET A 11 1.76 10.91 -11.63
N THR A 12 2.44 11.56 -10.69
CA THR A 12 3.54 10.94 -9.93
C THR A 12 3.03 9.85 -9.00
N MET A 13 2.14 10.18 -8.07
CA MET A 13 1.69 9.23 -7.05
C MET A 13 0.80 8.14 -7.67
N GLY A 14 -0.13 8.50 -8.55
CA GLY A 14 -0.96 7.53 -9.27
C GLY A 14 -0.13 6.61 -10.15
N GLY A 15 0.84 7.13 -10.90
CA GLY A 15 1.71 6.34 -11.76
C GLY A 15 2.59 5.35 -10.99
N LEU A 16 3.19 5.80 -9.89
CA LEU A 16 4.00 4.93 -9.02
C LEU A 16 3.15 3.81 -8.40
N LEU A 17 1.92 4.09 -7.97
CA LEU A 17 1.04 3.04 -7.45
C LEU A 17 0.54 2.09 -8.53
N VAL A 18 0.34 2.56 -9.77
CA VAL A 18 0.09 1.65 -10.90
C VAL A 18 1.28 0.71 -11.11
N GLY A 19 2.52 1.23 -11.04
CA GLY A 19 3.73 0.42 -11.10
C GLY A 19 3.80 -0.62 -9.97
N HIS A 20 3.56 -0.21 -8.73
CA HIS A 20 3.53 -1.12 -7.58
C HIS A 20 2.43 -2.19 -7.69
N GLY A 21 1.24 -1.81 -8.15
CA GLY A 21 0.16 -2.78 -8.34
C GLY A 21 0.48 -3.74 -9.49
N ALA A 22 1.13 -3.26 -10.56
CA ALA A 22 1.59 -4.11 -11.66
C ALA A 22 2.69 -5.10 -11.24
N GLN A 23 3.58 -4.72 -10.32
CA GLN A 23 4.54 -5.63 -9.70
C GLN A 23 3.83 -6.78 -8.96
N LYS A 24 2.74 -6.47 -8.24
CA LYS A 24 1.97 -7.43 -7.44
C LYS A 24 1.04 -8.32 -8.27
N LEU A 25 0.39 -7.76 -9.29
CA LEU A 25 -0.61 -8.47 -10.11
C LEU A 25 0.01 -9.24 -11.26
N PHE A 26 1.03 -8.67 -11.91
CA PHE A 26 1.52 -9.15 -13.19
C PHE A 26 3.01 -9.50 -13.17
N GLY A 27 3.72 -9.24 -12.07
CA GLY A 27 5.18 -9.45 -12.00
C GLY A 27 5.98 -8.50 -12.91
N LEU A 28 5.38 -7.41 -13.37
CA LEU A 28 6.08 -6.40 -14.19
C LEU A 28 7.02 -5.57 -13.32
N PHE A 29 7.98 -4.86 -13.95
CA PHE A 29 8.94 -3.99 -13.25
C PHE A 29 9.69 -4.70 -12.12
N GLU A 30 10.22 -5.90 -12.42
CA GLU A 30 10.94 -6.76 -11.46
C GLU A 30 10.07 -7.18 -10.25
N GLY A 31 8.75 -7.18 -10.44
CA GLY A 31 7.77 -7.62 -9.45
C GLY A 31 7.74 -9.14 -9.28
N HIS A 32 7.26 -9.58 -8.12
CA HIS A 32 7.23 -10.99 -7.75
C HIS A 32 5.90 -11.69 -8.11
N GLY A 33 4.97 -10.94 -8.72
CA GLY A 33 3.63 -11.42 -9.03
C GLY A 33 2.81 -11.80 -7.78
N PRO A 34 1.62 -12.38 -7.99
CA PRO A 34 0.71 -12.72 -6.90
C PRO A 34 1.27 -13.75 -5.93
N GLU A 35 2.00 -14.74 -6.45
CA GLU A 35 2.57 -15.85 -5.68
C GLU A 35 3.71 -15.37 -4.78
N GLY A 36 4.71 -14.69 -5.34
CA GLY A 36 5.87 -14.24 -4.56
C GLY A 36 5.52 -13.11 -3.59
N THR A 37 4.65 -12.18 -4.01
CA THR A 37 4.10 -11.15 -3.10
C THR A 37 3.27 -11.80 -2.00
N GLY A 38 2.45 -12.80 -2.35
CA GLY A 38 1.64 -13.53 -1.39
C GLY A 38 2.49 -14.21 -0.32
N PHE A 39 3.56 -14.89 -0.72
CA PHE A 39 4.52 -15.48 0.22
C PHE A 39 5.16 -14.43 1.15
N PHE A 40 5.54 -13.27 0.62
CA PHE A 40 6.04 -12.17 1.45
C PHE A 40 4.96 -11.66 2.43
N PHE A 41 3.71 -11.55 2.01
CA PHE A 41 2.60 -11.13 2.86
C PHE A 41 2.33 -12.13 3.99
N GLU A 42 2.47 -13.44 3.76
CA GLU A 42 2.36 -14.42 4.84
C GLU A 42 3.46 -14.30 5.87
N LYS A 43 4.69 -13.93 5.46
CA LYS A 43 5.78 -13.60 6.40
C LYS A 43 5.48 -12.35 7.23
N LEU A 44 4.62 -11.46 6.73
CA LEU A 44 4.12 -10.33 7.49
C LEU A 44 2.90 -10.69 8.36
N GLY A 45 2.40 -11.93 8.28
CA GLY A 45 1.24 -12.44 9.00
C GLY A 45 -0.09 -12.22 8.29
N LEU A 46 -0.10 -11.79 7.03
CA LEU A 46 -1.30 -11.63 6.21
C LEU A 46 -1.64 -12.95 5.53
N ARG A 47 -2.70 -13.61 5.98
CA ARG A 47 -3.19 -14.89 5.48
C ARG A 47 -4.66 -14.78 5.02
N PRO A 48 -5.03 -15.44 3.92
CA PRO A 48 -4.15 -16.12 2.96
C PRO A 48 -3.39 -15.11 2.07
N GLY A 49 -2.07 -15.31 1.90
CA GLY A 49 -1.20 -14.25 1.38
C GLY A 49 -1.46 -13.85 -0.06
N LYS A 50 -1.74 -14.83 -0.94
CA LYS A 50 -2.00 -14.58 -2.36
C LYS A 50 -3.23 -13.69 -2.57
N GLN A 51 -4.31 -13.91 -1.82
CA GLN A 51 -5.53 -13.09 -1.91
C GLN A 51 -5.26 -11.66 -1.44
N TRP A 52 -4.44 -11.48 -0.39
CA TRP A 52 -4.01 -10.15 0.03
C TRP A 52 -3.10 -9.48 -0.99
N ALA A 53 -2.22 -10.23 -1.65
CA ALA A 53 -1.38 -9.71 -2.74
C ALA A 53 -2.22 -9.23 -3.93
N ILE A 54 -3.22 -10.00 -4.34
CA ILE A 54 -4.17 -9.61 -5.39
C ILE A 54 -4.98 -8.39 -4.95
N THR A 55 -5.53 -8.40 -3.73
CA THR A 55 -6.31 -7.28 -3.20
C THR A 55 -5.49 -5.99 -3.14
N ALA A 56 -4.26 -6.05 -2.63
CA ALA A 56 -3.35 -4.92 -2.59
C ALA A 56 -3.00 -4.45 -4.00
N GLY A 57 -2.68 -5.38 -4.91
CA GLY A 57 -2.36 -5.06 -6.29
C GLY A 57 -3.53 -4.39 -7.03
N LEU A 58 -4.76 -4.88 -6.86
CA LEU A 58 -5.96 -4.26 -7.42
C LEU A 58 -6.23 -2.88 -6.82
N GLY A 59 -6.05 -2.72 -5.50
CA GLY A 59 -6.19 -1.43 -4.84
C GLY A 59 -5.16 -0.40 -5.32
N GLU A 60 -3.91 -0.81 -5.51
CA GLU A 60 -2.83 0.05 -6.01
C GLU A 60 -2.99 0.38 -7.50
N THR A 61 -3.24 -0.61 -8.36
CA THR A 61 -3.43 -0.37 -9.80
C THR A 61 -4.74 0.36 -10.07
N GLY A 62 -5.86 -0.08 -9.50
CA GLY A 62 -7.16 0.54 -9.71
C GLY A 62 -7.23 1.94 -9.08
N GLY A 63 -6.86 2.06 -7.81
CA GLY A 63 -6.81 3.35 -7.13
C GLY A 63 -5.81 4.31 -7.76
N GLY A 64 -4.64 3.79 -8.18
CA GLY A 64 -3.60 4.54 -8.88
C GLY A 64 -4.08 5.06 -10.24
N LEU A 65 -4.73 4.24 -11.07
CA LEU A 65 -5.27 4.65 -12.36
C LEU A 65 -6.36 5.73 -12.22
N LEU A 66 -7.32 5.52 -11.32
CA LEU A 66 -8.37 6.51 -11.04
C LEU A 66 -7.77 7.84 -10.58
N THR A 67 -6.76 7.78 -9.71
CA THR A 67 -6.01 8.96 -9.25
C THR A 67 -5.27 9.64 -10.40
N LEU A 68 -4.49 8.89 -11.17
CA LEU A 68 -3.69 9.39 -12.29
C LEU A 68 -4.58 10.13 -13.29
N LEU A 69 -5.71 9.54 -13.67
CA LEU A 69 -6.64 10.11 -14.64
C LEU A 69 -7.52 11.23 -14.05
N GLY A 70 -7.61 11.33 -12.72
CA GLY A 70 -8.59 12.20 -12.07
C GLY A 70 -10.01 11.79 -12.43
N PHE A 71 -10.28 10.49 -12.37
CA PHE A 71 -11.56 9.88 -12.74
C PHE A 71 -12.27 9.35 -11.50
N LEU A 72 -13.58 9.63 -11.40
CA LEU A 72 -14.42 9.30 -10.23
C LEU A 72 -13.84 9.82 -8.91
N GLN A 73 -13.30 11.03 -8.89
CA GLN A 73 -12.78 11.63 -7.66
C GLN A 73 -13.87 11.68 -6.57
N PRO A 74 -13.58 11.32 -5.30
CA PRO A 74 -12.27 10.93 -4.73
C PRO A 74 -11.98 9.43 -4.63
N VAL A 75 -12.67 8.58 -5.40
CA VAL A 75 -12.56 7.11 -5.29
C VAL A 75 -11.12 6.61 -5.41
N GLY A 76 -10.37 7.10 -6.41
CA GLY A 76 -8.99 6.69 -6.64
C GLY A 76 -8.09 6.91 -5.42
N PRO A 77 -7.89 8.17 -4.98
CA PRO A 77 -7.04 8.46 -3.84
C PRO A 77 -7.45 7.74 -2.56
N ILE A 78 -8.75 7.63 -2.27
CA ILE A 78 -9.24 6.90 -1.09
C ILE A 78 -8.86 5.42 -1.17
N THR A 79 -9.05 4.78 -2.32
CA THR A 79 -8.73 3.36 -2.52
C THR A 79 -7.25 3.08 -2.24
N THR A 80 -6.36 3.98 -2.65
CA THR A 80 -4.91 3.83 -2.44
C THR A 80 -4.48 3.92 -0.97
N LEU A 81 -5.33 4.42 -0.07
CA LEU A 81 -5.01 4.46 1.37
C LEU A 81 -4.91 3.06 1.98
N ALA A 82 -5.76 2.12 1.56
CA ALA A 82 -5.77 0.76 2.12
C ALA A 82 -4.39 0.06 2.05
N PRO A 83 -3.75 -0.09 0.86
CA PRO A 83 -2.44 -0.74 0.78
C PRO A 83 -1.36 0.04 1.55
N MET A 84 -1.43 1.37 1.63
CA MET A 84 -0.45 2.16 2.38
C MET A 84 -0.60 2.00 3.90
N ILE A 85 -1.83 1.98 4.43
CA ILE A 85 -2.14 1.73 5.84
C ILE A 85 -1.64 0.34 6.25
N VAL A 86 -1.96 -0.68 5.45
CA VAL A 86 -1.56 -2.06 5.72
C VAL A 86 -0.04 -2.22 5.61
N ALA A 87 0.60 -1.66 4.58
CA ALA A 87 2.05 -1.69 4.43
C ALA A 87 2.73 -1.04 5.64
N TRP A 88 2.28 0.14 6.06
CA TRP A 88 2.84 0.81 7.24
C TRP A 88 2.66 -0.04 8.51
N GLY A 89 1.45 -0.51 8.79
CA GLY A 89 1.12 -1.24 10.01
C GLY A 89 1.74 -2.64 10.11
N ARG A 90 1.98 -3.31 8.97
CA ARG A 90 2.52 -4.68 8.90
C ARG A 90 4.01 -4.75 8.61
N ALA A 91 4.51 -3.92 7.69
CA ALA A 91 5.90 -4.01 7.23
C ALA A 91 6.83 -3.00 7.90
N HIS A 92 6.31 -1.87 8.39
CA HIS A 92 7.14 -0.75 8.85
C HIS A 92 6.93 -0.33 10.31
N TRP A 93 5.86 -0.79 10.96
CA TRP A 93 5.56 -0.45 12.34
C TRP A 93 6.70 -0.87 13.29
N GLY A 94 7.12 0.05 14.17
CA GLY A 94 8.21 -0.17 15.12
C GLY A 94 9.63 -0.05 14.55
N LYS A 95 9.78 0.29 13.26
CA LYS A 95 11.08 0.58 12.63
C LYS A 95 11.37 2.10 12.64
N PRO A 96 12.63 2.53 12.47
CA PRO A 96 12.95 3.95 12.22
C PRO A 96 12.17 4.47 11.00
N ILE A 97 11.92 5.79 10.94
CA ILE A 97 11.07 6.36 9.89
C ILE A 97 11.65 6.22 8.47
N TRP A 98 12.96 6.36 8.34
CA TRP A 98 13.66 6.49 7.05
C TRP A 98 13.60 5.23 6.20
N VAL A 99 13.34 5.39 4.90
CA VAL A 99 13.26 4.28 3.94
C VAL A 99 14.54 3.43 3.91
N THR A 100 15.71 4.07 4.07
CA THR A 100 17.02 3.40 4.11
C THR A 100 17.18 2.45 5.30
N SER A 101 16.40 2.65 6.36
CA SER A 101 16.35 1.80 7.55
C SER A 101 15.15 0.83 7.54
N GLY A 102 14.51 0.64 6.37
CA GLY A 102 13.31 -0.17 6.23
C GLY A 102 12.04 0.50 6.80
N GLY A 103 12.08 1.83 6.96
CA GLY A 103 11.03 2.63 7.57
C GLY A 103 9.83 2.95 6.69
N GLY A 104 8.80 3.51 7.32
CA GLY A 104 7.50 3.81 6.72
C GLY A 104 7.40 5.15 6.00
N GLU A 105 8.50 5.82 5.69
CA GLU A 105 8.55 7.13 5.02
C GLU A 105 7.72 7.18 3.73
N LEU A 106 7.89 6.20 2.84
CA LEU A 106 7.17 6.15 1.56
C LEU A 106 5.66 5.95 1.71
N PRO A 107 5.14 4.94 2.46
CA PRO A 107 3.71 4.81 2.64
C PRO A 107 3.09 6.01 3.35
N LEU A 108 3.78 6.63 4.31
CA LEU A 108 3.30 7.86 4.97
C LEU A 108 3.21 9.04 3.98
N THR A 109 4.23 9.23 3.15
CA THR A 109 4.25 10.25 2.10
C THR A 109 3.10 10.05 1.11
N ASN A 110 2.89 8.81 0.64
CA ASN A 110 1.80 8.48 -0.27
C ASN A 110 0.42 8.69 0.37
N MET A 111 0.24 8.36 1.65
CA MET A 111 -1.02 8.65 2.36
C MET A 111 -1.28 10.15 2.46
N ALA A 112 -0.26 10.95 2.76
CA ALA A 112 -0.40 12.41 2.81
C ALA A 112 -0.84 12.98 1.45
N ILE A 113 -0.24 12.51 0.36
CA ILE A 113 -0.63 12.90 -1.00
C ILE A 113 -2.05 12.44 -1.32
N ALA A 114 -2.41 11.19 -1.02
CA ALA A 114 -3.76 10.65 -1.24
C ALA A 114 -4.84 11.46 -0.51
N LEU A 115 -4.59 11.81 0.76
CA LEU A 115 -5.49 12.65 1.56
C LEU A 115 -5.60 14.06 1.00
N ALA A 116 -4.47 14.67 0.63
CA ALA A 116 -4.47 15.99 0.00
C ALA A 116 -5.28 16.01 -1.30
N LEU A 117 -5.09 15.01 -2.16
CA LEU A 117 -5.86 14.87 -3.40
C LEU A 117 -7.35 14.63 -3.13
N THR A 118 -7.68 13.77 -2.16
CA THR A 118 -9.06 13.52 -1.71
C THR A 118 -9.77 14.83 -1.34
N LEU A 119 -9.10 15.69 -0.56
CA LEU A 119 -9.67 16.94 -0.03
C LEU A 119 -9.68 18.08 -1.06
N THR A 120 -8.72 18.12 -1.97
CA THR A 120 -8.56 19.26 -2.90
C THR A 120 -9.26 19.08 -4.24
N GLY A 121 -9.69 17.86 -4.56
CA GLY A 121 -10.38 17.50 -5.80
C GLY A 121 -9.41 17.18 -6.96
N PRO A 122 -9.94 16.87 -8.16
CA PRO A 122 -9.12 16.30 -9.23
C PRO A 122 -8.38 17.36 -10.07
N GLY A 123 -8.69 18.65 -9.85
CA GLY A 123 -8.17 19.77 -10.66
C GLY A 123 -8.78 19.83 -12.06
N LYS A 124 -8.47 20.90 -12.80
CA LYS A 124 -9.04 21.15 -14.14
C LYS A 124 -8.60 20.15 -15.23
N TYR A 125 -7.43 19.54 -15.09
CA TYR A 125 -6.86 18.58 -16.05
C TYR A 125 -7.23 17.13 -15.71
N SER A 126 -8.51 16.88 -15.46
CA SER A 126 -9.01 15.58 -15.02
C SER A 126 -10.07 15.05 -15.99
N LEU A 127 -10.17 13.73 -16.11
CA LEU A 127 -11.22 13.12 -16.93
C LEU A 127 -12.61 13.49 -16.41
N ASP A 128 -12.81 13.62 -15.09
CA ASP A 128 -14.06 14.11 -14.52
C ASP A 128 -14.47 15.47 -15.10
N ARG A 129 -13.51 16.40 -15.22
CA ARG A 129 -13.77 17.75 -15.77
C ARG A 129 -13.94 17.73 -17.28
N MET A 130 -13.22 16.87 -18.00
CA MET A 130 -13.35 16.74 -19.45
C MET A 130 -14.68 16.11 -19.87
N LEU A 131 -15.16 15.14 -19.09
CA LEU A 131 -16.39 14.38 -19.38
C LEU A 131 -17.62 14.91 -18.63
N GLY A 132 -17.47 15.93 -17.78
CA GLY A 132 -18.57 16.48 -16.98
C GLY A 132 -19.07 15.54 -15.89
N ILE A 133 -18.25 14.58 -15.46
CA ILE A 133 -18.61 13.55 -14.48
C ILE A 133 -18.44 14.10 -13.06
N ARG A 134 -19.42 13.80 -12.20
CA ARG A 134 -19.35 14.06 -10.76
C ARG A 134 -19.80 12.81 -10.03
N ALA A 135 -18.88 12.18 -9.31
CA ALA A 135 -19.20 11.03 -8.49
C ALA A 135 -20.19 11.43 -7.38
N HIS A 136 -21.19 10.57 -7.13
CA HIS A 136 -22.12 10.78 -6.04
C HIS A 136 -21.38 10.63 -4.69
N PRO A 137 -21.62 11.50 -3.69
CA PRO A 137 -20.90 11.45 -2.42
C PRO A 137 -21.04 10.11 -1.68
N ALA A 138 -22.16 9.41 -1.85
CA ALA A 138 -22.34 8.06 -1.29
C ALA A 138 -21.30 7.05 -1.81
N LEU A 139 -20.81 7.20 -3.05
CA LEU A 139 -19.75 6.34 -3.59
C LEU A 139 -18.45 6.54 -2.80
N ALA A 140 -18.08 7.78 -2.50
CA ALA A 140 -16.91 8.09 -1.69
C ALA A 140 -17.04 7.51 -0.27
N MET A 141 -18.23 7.62 0.35
CA MET A 141 -18.49 7.05 1.67
C MET A 141 -18.39 5.53 1.67
N LEU A 142 -18.98 4.87 0.68
CA LEU A 142 -18.94 3.42 0.53
C LEU A 142 -17.50 2.91 0.31
N VAL A 143 -16.74 3.58 -0.56
CA VAL A 143 -15.33 3.24 -0.80
C VAL A 143 -14.49 3.48 0.46
N SER A 144 -14.73 4.57 1.20
CA SER A 144 -14.05 4.84 2.47
C SER A 144 -14.34 3.77 3.52
N ALA A 145 -15.61 3.36 3.65
CA ALA A 145 -16.01 2.28 4.54
C ALA A 145 -15.35 0.94 4.16
N GLY A 146 -15.29 0.63 2.86
CA GLY A 146 -14.59 -0.55 2.35
C GLY A 146 -13.09 -0.53 2.64
N VAL A 147 -12.43 0.61 2.43
CA VAL A 147 -11.01 0.82 2.74
C VAL A 147 -10.74 0.66 4.24
N ALA A 148 -11.59 1.25 5.10
CA ALA A 148 -11.47 1.13 6.54
C ALA A 148 -11.65 -0.31 7.00
N ALA A 149 -12.71 -0.99 6.53
CA ALA A 149 -12.99 -2.38 6.87
C ALA A 149 -11.88 -3.31 6.39
N GLY A 150 -11.44 -3.20 5.13
CA GLY A 150 -10.37 -4.03 4.57
C GLY A 150 -9.04 -3.83 5.31
N SER A 151 -8.68 -2.59 5.62
CA SER A 151 -7.47 -2.29 6.39
C SER A 151 -7.55 -2.84 7.81
N LEU A 152 -8.71 -2.70 8.47
CA LEU A 152 -8.93 -3.25 9.81
C LEU A 152 -8.82 -4.78 9.82
N ILE A 153 -9.42 -5.46 8.84
CA ILE A 153 -9.33 -6.92 8.69
C ILE A 153 -7.86 -7.34 8.47
N ALA A 154 -7.10 -6.63 7.64
CA ALA A 154 -5.69 -6.94 7.40
C ALA A 154 -4.82 -6.75 8.65
N LEU A 155 -5.09 -5.69 9.43
CA LEU A 155 -4.33 -5.33 10.63
C LEU A 155 -4.73 -6.12 11.87
N SER A 156 -5.95 -6.65 11.94
CA SER A 156 -6.42 -7.48 13.06
C SER A 156 -5.87 -8.91 13.03
N GLN A 157 -5.31 -9.33 11.89
CA GLN A 157 -4.71 -10.64 11.77
C GLN A 157 -3.45 -10.78 12.65
N PRO A 158 -3.18 -11.99 13.19
CA PRO A 158 -2.05 -12.22 14.06
C PRO A 158 -0.73 -11.78 13.44
N ARG A 159 0.14 -11.19 14.27
CA ARG A 159 1.53 -10.94 13.87
C ARG A 159 2.32 -12.25 13.98
N PRO A 160 3.25 -12.51 13.06
CA PRO A 160 4.20 -13.60 13.21
C PRO A 160 4.97 -13.42 14.52
N GLU A 161 5.17 -14.50 15.26
CA GLU A 161 6.05 -14.46 16.44
C GLU A 161 7.46 -14.06 16.00
N PRO A 162 8.15 -13.20 16.77
CA PRO A 162 9.56 -12.92 16.53
C PRO A 162 10.30 -14.25 16.52
N GLN A 163 10.97 -14.55 15.41
CA GLN A 163 11.76 -15.77 15.29
C GLN A 163 12.86 -15.69 16.36
N GLN A 164 12.74 -16.50 17.41
CA GLN A 164 13.72 -16.52 18.50
C GLN A 164 15.10 -16.79 17.89
N ALA A 165 16.07 -15.93 18.23
CA ALA A 165 17.45 -16.16 17.80
C ALA A 165 17.86 -17.58 18.22
N PRO A 166 18.60 -18.33 17.38
CA PRO A 166 19.11 -19.64 17.77
C PRO A 166 19.82 -19.50 19.12
N GLN A 167 19.40 -20.27 20.12
CA GLN A 167 20.10 -20.27 21.40
C GLN A 167 21.56 -20.64 21.12
N PRO A 168 22.54 -19.91 21.71
CA PRO A 168 23.94 -20.29 21.60
C PRO A 168 24.07 -21.76 22.01
N GLN A 169 24.58 -22.61 21.11
CA GLN A 169 24.88 -23.99 21.46
C GLN A 169 25.79 -23.99 22.70
N PRO A 170 25.53 -24.82 23.72
CA PRO A 170 26.43 -24.95 24.86
C PRO A 170 27.83 -25.21 24.32
N ARG A 171 28.81 -24.37 24.70
CA ARG A 171 30.21 -24.65 24.42
C ARG A 171 30.51 -26.00 25.06
N THR A 172 30.76 -27.02 24.23
CA THR A 172 31.33 -28.28 24.72
C THR A 172 32.71 -27.93 25.28
N GLU A 173 32.83 -27.87 26.60
CA GLU A 173 34.13 -27.72 27.24
C GLU A 173 35.00 -28.92 26.83
N PRO A 174 36.26 -28.70 26.44
CA PRO A 174 37.17 -29.80 26.18
C PRO A 174 37.32 -30.59 27.48
N VAL A 175 36.92 -31.86 27.45
CA VAL A 175 37.18 -32.81 28.53
C VAL A 175 38.69 -32.82 28.73
N ALA A 176 39.15 -32.29 29.87
CA ALA A 176 40.54 -32.35 30.25
C ALA A 176 40.92 -33.84 30.39
N ALA A 177 41.70 -34.34 29.42
CA ALA A 177 42.29 -35.66 29.50
C ALA A 177 43.16 -35.71 30.76
N SER A 178 42.81 -36.60 31.68
CA SER A 178 43.56 -36.90 32.90
C SER A 178 44.70 -37.88 32.63
#